data_AF-A0A930MD48-F1
#
_entry.id   AF-A0A930MD48-F1
#
_cell.length_a   1.000
_cell.length_b   1.000
_cell.length_c   1.000
_cell.angle_alpha   90.00
_cell.angle_beta   90.00
_cell.angle_gamma   90.00
#
_symmetry.space_group_name_H-M   'P 1'
#
loop_
_entity.id
_entity.type
_entity.pdbx_description
1 polymer ?
#
loop_
_entity_poly.entity_id
_entity_poly.type
_entity_poly.pdbx_seq_one_letter_code
_entity_poly.pdbx_strand_id
1 'polypeptide(L)'
;LGAAACILAAVCYGLFCVLNKRRNIDQTVMMVVAWGVTALCSLPVTLIMEEWVTLSWTQWVGLLWLGIFIDAVGYLWWAMALQQATNSAAVANLAYAVPLLSLVVSAVTLGERMTGAALLALVLIMGGILLQNVRRSGRTR
;
A
#
# COMPACT_ATOMS: atom_id res chain seq x y z
N LEU A 1 7.85 19.52 4.88
CA LEU A 1 7.08 18.55 5.69
C LEU A 1 6.70 17.30 4.88
N GLY A 2 5.98 17.43 3.76
CA GLY A 2 5.54 16.26 2.96
C GLY A 2 6.65 15.29 2.52
N ALA A 3 7.78 15.80 2.00
CA ALA A 3 8.89 14.93 1.57
C ALA A 3 9.49 14.08 2.71
N ALA A 4 9.61 14.63 3.92
CA ALA A 4 10.10 13.90 5.08
C ALA A 4 9.12 12.79 5.50
N ALA A 5 7.81 13.06 5.43
CA ALA A 5 6.78 12.06 5.67
C ALA A 5 6.83 10.91 4.65
N CYS A 6 7.07 11.21 3.37
CA CYS A 6 7.24 10.18 2.33
C CYS A 6 8.44 9.27 2.60
N ILE A 7 9.59 9.84 3.00
CA ILE A 7 10.79 9.06 3.34
C ILE A 7 10.51 8.18 4.56
N LEU A 8 9.90 8.74 5.61
CA LEU A 8 9.58 7.98 6.81
C LEU A 8 8.61 6.83 6.50
N ALA A 9 7.56 7.08 5.71
CA ALA A 9 6.61 6.06 5.28
C ALA A 9 7.29 4.93 4.50
N ALA A 10 8.21 5.26 3.59
CA ALA A 10 8.98 4.27 2.84
C ALA A 10 9.86 3.40 3.76
N VAL A 11 10.50 4.00 4.76
CA VAL A 11 11.29 3.26 5.77
C VAL A 11 10.40 2.35 6.60
N CYS A 12 9.27 2.86 7.11
CA CYS A 12 8.29 2.07 7.87
C CYS A 12 7.75 0.88 7.06
N TYR A 13 7.38 1.12 5.80
CA TYR A 13 6.89 0.07 4.90
C TYR A 13 7.96 -1.00 4.60
N GLY A 14 9.21 -0.58 4.36
CA GLY A 14 10.33 -1.49 4.18
C GLY A 14 10.59 -2.37 5.43
N LEU A 15 10.58 -1.76 6.62
CA LEU A 15 10.70 -2.49 7.89
C LEU A 15 9.55 -3.47 8.08
N PHE A 16 8.31 -3.06 7.80
CA PHE A 16 7.15 -3.92 7.85
C PHE A 16 7.32 -5.16 6.97
N CYS A 17 7.71 -5.01 5.70
CA CYS A 17 7.94 -6.14 4.79
C CYS A 17 9.00 -7.12 5.34
N VAL A 18 10.11 -6.60 5.86
CA VAL A 18 11.24 -7.42 6.34
C VAL A 18 10.90 -8.12 7.66
N LEU A 19 10.29 -7.41 8.61
CA LEU A 19 9.90 -7.96 9.90
C LEU A 19 8.81 -9.01 9.75
N ASN A 20 7.83 -8.74 8.88
CA ASN A 20 6.73 -9.66 8.61
C ASN A 20 7.22 -10.96 7.96
N LYS A 21 8.29 -10.89 7.16
CA LYS A 21 8.97 -12.08 6.65
C LYS A 21 9.72 -12.88 7.73
N ARG A 22 10.41 -12.18 8.65
CA ARG A 22 11.28 -12.82 9.65
C ARG A 22 10.51 -13.47 10.80
N ARG A 23 9.27 -13.06 11.04
CA ARG A 23 8.40 -13.61 12.09
C ARG A 23 7.56 -14.75 11.52
N ASN A 24 7.68 -15.94 12.09
CA ASN A 24 6.78 -17.06 11.81
C ASN A 24 5.56 -17.02 12.75
N ILE A 25 4.92 -15.86 12.85
CA ILE A 25 3.66 -15.68 13.59
C ILE A 25 2.54 -15.79 12.56
N ASP A 26 1.36 -16.25 13.00
CA ASP A 26 0.16 -16.24 12.18
C ASP A 26 -0.08 -14.81 11.62
N GLN A 27 -0.14 -14.72 10.30
CA GLN A 27 -0.25 -13.45 9.58
C GLN A 27 -1.54 -12.70 9.94
N THR A 28 -2.61 -13.44 10.24
CA THR A 28 -3.89 -12.89 10.67
C THR A 28 -3.73 -12.15 11.99
N VAL A 29 -3.04 -12.76 12.95
CA VAL A 29 -2.80 -12.14 14.27
C VAL A 29 -1.93 -10.90 14.13
N MET A 30 -0.87 -10.97 13.32
CA MET A 30 0.02 -9.82 13.11
C MET A 30 -0.71 -8.63 12.48
N MET A 31 -1.56 -8.88 11.48
CA MET A 31 -2.39 -7.82 10.88
C MET A 31 -3.40 -7.27 11.89
N VAL A 32 -4.17 -8.11 12.59
CA VAL A 32 -5.16 -7.64 13.58
C VAL A 32 -4.51 -6.74 14.63
N VAL A 33 -3.33 -7.10 15.13
CA VAL A 33 -2.59 -6.26 16.08
C VAL A 33 -2.12 -4.97 15.43
N ALA A 34 -1.56 -5.00 14.22
CA ALA A 34 -1.07 -3.81 13.54
C ALA A 34 -2.21 -2.80 13.29
N TRP A 35 -3.32 -3.25 12.69
CA TRP A 35 -4.49 -2.43 12.41
C TRP A 35 -5.17 -1.95 13.71
N GLY A 36 -5.22 -2.79 14.74
CA GLY A 36 -5.76 -2.42 16.05
C GLY A 36 -4.93 -1.35 16.75
N VAL A 37 -3.60 -1.47 16.74
CA VAL A 37 -2.69 -0.46 17.29
C VAL A 37 -2.81 0.85 16.49
N THR A 38 -2.87 0.78 15.16
CA THR A 38 -3.09 1.97 14.32
C THR A 38 -4.41 2.66 14.67
N ALA A 39 -5.51 1.90 14.79
CA ALA A 39 -6.80 2.45 15.20
C ALA A 39 -6.72 3.15 16.57
N LEU A 40 -6.13 2.50 17.58
CA LEU A 40 -5.96 3.07 18.92
C LEU A 40 -5.07 4.32 18.94
N CYS A 41 -3.96 4.32 18.18
CA CYS A 41 -3.06 5.47 18.13
C CYS A 41 -3.62 6.63 17.31
N SER A 42 -4.44 6.35 16.30
CA SER A 42 -5.08 7.39 15.47
C SER A 42 -6.26 8.07 16.17
N LEU A 43 -6.95 7.36 17.06
CA LEU A 43 -8.18 7.83 17.71
C LEU A 43 -8.01 9.15 18.49
N PRO A 44 -6.99 9.38 19.32
CA PRO A 44 -6.80 10.66 20.00
C PRO A 44 -6.58 11.82 19.02
N VAL A 45 -5.90 11.56 17.90
CA VAL A 45 -5.59 12.58 16.90
C VAL A 45 -6.87 12.98 16.16
N THR A 46 -7.69 12.02 15.75
CA THR A 46 -8.96 12.29 15.05
C THR A 46 -9.94 13.04 15.95
N LEU A 47 -10.01 12.70 17.25
CA LEU A 47 -10.88 13.39 18.21
C LEU A 47 -10.53 14.88 18.41
N ILE A 48 -9.26 15.25 18.25
CA ILE A 48 -8.78 16.62 18.52
C ILE A 48 -8.72 17.47 17.25
N MET A 49 -8.37 16.87 16.11
CA MET A 49 -8.03 17.58 14.88
C MET A 49 -9.13 17.58 13.82
N GLU A 50 -10.06 16.62 13.84
CA GLU A 50 -11.08 16.50 12.80
C GLU A 50 -12.42 17.08 13.23
N GLU A 51 -13.14 17.66 12.26
CA GLU A 51 -14.53 18.04 12.43
C GLU A 51 -15.44 16.84 12.20
N TRP A 52 -16.42 16.67 13.10
CA TRP A 52 -17.37 15.57 13.02
C TRP A 52 -18.39 15.82 11.93
N VAL A 53 -18.26 15.10 10.82
CA VAL A 53 -19.22 15.14 9.72
C VAL A 53 -20.24 14.02 9.89
N THR A 54 -21.52 14.33 9.62
CA THR A 54 -22.55 13.30 9.56
C THR A 54 -22.45 12.55 8.23
N LEU A 55 -22.22 11.24 8.29
CA LEU A 55 -22.13 10.42 7.10
C LEU A 55 -23.52 9.94 6.68
N SER A 56 -23.79 10.05 5.38
CA SER A 56 -24.92 9.40 4.72
C SER A 56 -24.76 7.88 4.70
N TRP A 57 -25.88 7.16 4.52
CA TRP A 57 -25.89 5.70 4.48
C TRP A 57 -24.96 5.12 3.39
N THR A 58 -24.88 5.77 2.22
CA THR A 58 -24.00 5.34 1.13
C THR A 58 -22.52 5.50 1.50
N GLN A 59 -22.16 6.55 2.24
CA GLN A 59 -20.79 6.75 2.70
C GLN A 59 -20.39 5.72 3.77
N TRP A 60 -21.31 5.34 4.66
CA TRP A 60 -21.09 4.24 5.61
C TRP A 60 -20.79 2.92 4.91
N VAL A 61 -21.59 2.57 3.90
CA VAL A 61 -21.35 1.37 3.08
C VAL A 61 -20.00 1.45 2.37
N GLY A 62 -19.66 2.61 1.81
CA GLY A 62 -18.36 2.85 1.17
C GLY A 62 -17.18 2.68 2.14
N LEU A 63 -17.28 3.19 3.36
CA LEU A 63 -16.27 3.01 4.42
C LEU A 63 -16.11 1.55 4.82
N LEU A 64 -17.21 0.83 5.01
CA LEU A 64 -17.16 -0.60 5.34
C LEU A 64 -16.54 -1.41 4.21
N TRP A 65 -16.88 -1.07 2.95
CA TRP A 65 -16.29 -1.70 1.78
C TRP A 65 -14.77 -1.50 1.72
N LEU A 66 -14.32 -0.25 1.91
CA LEU A 66 -12.90 0.10 1.95
C LEU A 66 -12.17 -0.63 3.07
N GLY A 67 -12.66 -0.52 4.30
CA GLY A 67 -11.99 -1.10 5.47
C GLY A 67 -11.94 -2.63 5.46
N ILE A 68 -13.02 -3.30 5.05
CA ILE A 68 -13.09 -4.76 5.09
C ILE A 68 -12.41 -5.38 3.86
N PHE A 69 -12.84 -5.01 2.65
CA PHE A 69 -12.41 -5.72 1.45
C PHE A 69 -11.08 -5.21 0.92
N ILE A 70 -10.92 -3.89 0.84
CA ILE A 70 -9.73 -3.30 0.22
C ILE A 70 -8.56 -3.36 1.21
N ASP A 71 -8.80 -2.96 2.45
CA ASP A 71 -7.79 -2.91 3.49
C ASP A 71 -7.59 -4.27 4.16
N ALA A 72 -8.55 -4.77 4.95
CA ALA A 72 -8.31 -5.98 5.76
C ALA A 72 -8.04 -7.23 4.92
N VAL A 73 -8.92 -7.58 3.98
CA VAL A 73 -8.76 -8.77 3.13
C VAL A 73 -7.57 -8.60 2.17
N GLY A 74 -7.46 -7.44 1.51
CA GLY A 74 -6.38 -7.15 0.57
C GLY A 74 -4.99 -7.23 1.20
N TYR A 75 -4.78 -6.57 2.34
CA TYR A 75 -3.49 -6.62 3.04
C TYR A 75 -3.21 -7.99 3.64
N LEU A 76 -4.22 -8.70 4.15
CA LEU A 76 -4.01 -10.04 4.69
C LEU A 76 -3.49 -11.00 3.60
N TRP A 77 -4.13 -11.00 2.42
CA TRP A 77 -3.66 -11.81 1.30
C TRP A 77 -2.27 -11.40 0.82
N TRP A 78 -2.00 -10.11 0.72
CA TRP A 78 -0.67 -9.63 0.34
C TRP A 78 0.39 -10.07 1.35
N ALA A 79 0.09 -9.99 2.63
CA ALA A 79 1.00 -10.38 3.69
C ALA A 79 1.23 -11.90 3.73
N MET A 80 0.19 -12.71 3.50
CA MET A 80 0.31 -14.16 3.36
C MET A 80 1.17 -14.52 2.13
N ALA A 81 0.93 -13.87 0.99
CA ALA A 81 1.73 -14.05 -0.22
C ALA A 81 3.20 -13.69 0.01
N LEU A 82 3.48 -12.61 0.74
CA LEU A 82 4.84 -12.19 1.05
C LEU A 82 5.58 -13.21 1.94
N GLN A 83 4.88 -13.81 2.90
CA GLN A 83 5.42 -14.81 3.81
C GLN A 83 5.71 -16.14 3.09
N GLN A 84 4.84 -16.56 2.18
CA GLN A 84 4.96 -17.83 1.44
C GLN A 84 5.84 -17.72 0.19
N ALA A 85 6.16 -16.51 -0.28
CA ALA A 85 6.94 -16.31 -1.49
C ALA A 85 8.41 -16.73 -1.35
N THR A 86 8.83 -17.65 -2.23
CA THR A 86 10.25 -18.00 -2.43
C THR A 86 11.09 -16.78 -2.80
N ASN A 87 10.52 -15.84 -3.57
CA ASN A 87 11.14 -14.57 -3.94
C ASN A 87 10.29 -13.38 -3.47
N SER A 88 10.46 -12.98 -2.21
CA SER A 88 9.71 -11.86 -1.61
C SER A 88 9.94 -10.52 -2.32
N ALA A 89 11.07 -10.34 -3.02
CA ALA A 89 11.30 -9.13 -3.81
C ALA A 89 10.35 -9.07 -5.01
N ALA A 90 10.09 -10.21 -5.67
CA ALA A 90 9.12 -10.27 -6.77
C ALA A 90 7.70 -9.94 -6.29
N VAL A 91 7.29 -10.42 -5.10
CA VAL A 91 5.98 -10.08 -4.52
C VAL A 91 5.90 -8.63 -4.05
N ALA A 92 6.96 -8.09 -3.45
CA ALA A 92 7.01 -6.66 -3.12
C ALA A 92 6.93 -5.78 -4.37
N ASN A 93 7.51 -6.22 -5.49
CA ASN A 93 7.44 -5.47 -6.75
C ASN A 93 6.05 -5.43 -7.38
N LEU A 94 5.16 -6.39 -7.09
CA LEU A 94 3.77 -6.34 -7.52
C LEU A 94 3.04 -5.10 -6.96
N ALA A 95 3.43 -4.61 -5.78
CA ALA A 95 2.92 -3.36 -5.24
C ALA A 95 3.26 -2.16 -6.15
N TYR A 96 4.31 -2.26 -6.96
CA TYR A 96 4.62 -1.22 -7.93
C TYR A 96 3.78 -1.28 -9.22
N ALA A 97 2.99 -2.32 -9.44
CA ALA A 97 1.96 -2.30 -10.48
C ALA A 97 0.77 -1.40 -10.09
N VAL A 98 0.59 -1.10 -8.79
CA VAL A 98 -0.49 -0.26 -8.27
C VAL A 98 -0.56 1.11 -8.94
N PRO A 99 0.51 1.92 -9.08
CA PRO A 99 0.42 3.21 -9.77
C PRO A 99 -0.01 3.09 -11.24
N LEU A 100 0.40 2.03 -11.94
CA LEU A 100 0.01 1.79 -13.33
C LEU A 100 -1.48 1.42 -13.43
N LEU A 101 -1.91 0.45 -12.62
CA LEU A 101 -3.31 0.03 -12.55
C LEU A 101 -4.22 1.15 -12.07
N SER A 102 -3.81 1.88 -11.04
CA SER A 102 -4.53 3.03 -10.50
C SER A 102 -4.75 4.11 -11.56
N LEU A 103 -3.73 4.41 -12.36
CA LEU A 103 -3.83 5.41 -13.43
C LEU A 103 -4.75 4.94 -14.58
N VAL A 104 -4.67 3.67 -14.98
CA VAL A 104 -5.59 3.11 -15.98
C VAL A 104 -7.03 3.12 -15.47
N VAL A 105 -7.25 2.63 -14.24
CA VAL A 105 -8.58 2.60 -13.62
C VAL A 105 -9.11 4.01 -13.49
N SER A 106 -8.34 4.96 -12.97
CA SER A 106 -8.75 6.37 -12.81
C SER A 106 -9.09 7.02 -14.15
N ALA A 107 -8.28 6.79 -15.20
CA ALA A 107 -8.57 7.32 -16.53
C ALA A 107 -9.89 6.77 -17.11
N VAL A 108 -10.19 5.50 -16.86
CA VAL A 108 -11.42 4.84 -17.34
C VAL A 108 -12.64 5.25 -16.50
N THR A 109 -12.51 5.31 -15.18
CA THR A 109 -13.64 5.56 -14.27
C THR A 109 -13.97 7.05 -14.12
N LEU A 110 -12.98 7.93 -14.01
CA LEU A 110 -13.19 9.37 -13.89
C LEU A 110 -13.25 10.07 -15.25
N GLY A 111 -12.77 9.43 -16.32
CA GLY A 111 -12.72 10.02 -17.67
C GLY A 111 -11.74 11.20 -17.78
N GLU A 112 -10.84 11.37 -16.81
CA GLU A 112 -9.90 12.48 -16.79
C GLU A 112 -8.82 12.35 -17.87
N ARG A 113 -8.51 13.48 -18.53
CA ARG A 113 -7.40 13.54 -19.47
C ARG A 113 -6.08 13.52 -18.71
N MET A 114 -5.38 12.39 -18.78
CA MET A 114 -4.02 12.29 -18.25
C MET A 114 -3.11 13.33 -18.90
N THR A 115 -2.52 14.17 -18.06
CA THR A 115 -1.53 15.16 -18.51
C THR A 115 -0.26 14.44 -18.97
N GLY A 116 0.47 15.02 -19.94
CA GLY A 116 1.75 14.47 -20.40
C GLY A 116 2.77 14.29 -19.26
N ALA A 117 2.70 15.13 -18.23
CA ALA A 117 3.51 15.02 -17.02
C ALA A 117 3.20 13.74 -16.20
N ALA A 118 1.93 13.35 -16.09
CA ALA A 118 1.55 12.12 -15.38
C ALA A 118 2.06 10.86 -16.12
N LEU A 119 2.01 10.87 -17.45
CA LEU A 119 2.60 9.83 -18.29
C LEU A 119 4.11 9.74 -18.13
N LEU A 120 4.82 10.89 -18.14
CA LEU A 120 6.27 10.93 -17.92
C LEU A 120 6.64 10.38 -16.53
N ALA A 121 5.91 10.77 -15.49
CA ALA A 121 6.12 10.28 -14.14
C ALA A 121 5.91 8.75 -14.05
N LEU A 122 4.88 8.23 -14.71
CA LEU A 122 4.62 6.78 -14.78
C LEU A 122 5.78 6.04 -15.47
N VAL A 123 6.26 6.56 -16.61
CA VAL A 123 7.40 5.96 -17.34
C VAL A 123 8.67 5.97 -16.48
N LEU A 124 8.94 7.07 -15.76
CA LEU A 124 10.09 7.16 -14.86
C LEU A 124 10.01 6.17 -13.69
N ILE A 125 8.83 6.04 -13.07
CA ILE A 125 8.60 5.08 -11.98
C ILE A 125 8.82 3.65 -12.51
N MET A 126 8.13 3.27 -13.59
CA MET A 126 8.24 1.95 -14.21
C MET A 126 9.68 1.63 -14.64
N GLY A 127 10.36 2.58 -15.29
CA GLY A 127 11.76 2.43 -15.70
C GLY A 127 12.71 2.21 -14.51
N GLY A 128 12.52 2.96 -13.42
CA GLY A 128 13.29 2.77 -12.19
C GLY A 128 13.08 1.39 -11.55
N ILE A 129 11.86 0.85 -11.61
CA ILE A 129 11.54 -0.49 -11.08
C ILE A 129 12.17 -1.59 -11.94
N LEU A 130 12.01 -1.51 -13.26
CA LEU A 130 12.62 -2.46 -14.20
C LEU A 130 14.14 -2.52 -14.02
N LEU A 131 14.80 -1.37 -13.90
CA LEU A 131 16.25 -1.30 -13.66
C LEU A 131 16.66 -1.94 -12.32
N GLN A 132 15.90 -1.71 -11.25
CA GLN A 132 16.14 -2.35 -9.95
C GLN A 132 16.00 -3.87 -10.02
N ASN A 133 15.02 -4.36 -10.76
CA ASN A 133 14.76 -5.80 -10.92
C ASN A 133 15.85 -6.51 -11.73
N VAL A 134 16.26 -5.91 -12.86
CA VAL A 134 17.34 -6.44 -13.70
C VAL A 134 18.66 -6.52 -12.91
N ARG A 135 19.00 -5.47 -12.16
CA ARG A 135 20.23 -5.45 -11.33
C ARG A 135 20.23 -6.47 -10.20
N ARG A 136 19.08 -6.75 -9.58
CA ARG A 136 18.97 -7.80 -8.55
C ARG A 136 19.07 -9.20 -9.14
N SER A 137 18.47 -9.45 -10.31
CA SER A 137 18.55 -10.75 -10.98
C SER A 137 19.98 -11.15 -11.39
N GLY A 138 20.85 -10.16 -11.68
CA GLY A 138 22.26 -10.39 -12.01
C GLY A 138 23.18 -10.64 -10.81
N ARG A 139 22.71 -10.43 -9.57
CA ARG A 139 23.51 -10.53 -8.34
C ARG A 139 23.20 -11.79 -7.52
N THR A 140 22.23 -12.59 -7.96
CA THR A 140 21.89 -13.93 -7.43
C THR A 140 22.32 -15.06 -8.37
N ARG A 141 23.17 -14.78 -9.36
CA ARG A 141 23.92 -15.81 -10.10
C ARG A 141 25.37 -15.81 -9.66
#